data_AF-A0A3N1CYX8-F1
#
_entry.id   AF-A0A3N1CYX8-F1
#
_cell.length_a   1.000
_cell.length_b   1.000
_cell.length_c   1.000
_cell.angle_alpha   90.00
_cell.angle_beta   90.00
_cell.angle_gamma   90.00
#
_symmetry.space_group_name_H-M   'P 1'
#
loop_
_entity.id
_entity.type
_entity.pdbx_description
1 polymer ?
#
loop_
_entity_poly.entity_id
_entity_poly.type
_entity_poly.pdbx_seq_one_letter_code
_entity_poly.pdbx_strand_id
1 'polypeptide(L)'
;MSVFRKLIAGAAVVLAAGLVSAVPGAGASAVLPTAAVAVGDSFISGEGAGSYQNVTDVQGVSQGFPGWSAANSNAFFCHRSANASIFKATLPGIQNRFNIACSGGKPADIATNSIAREKGRNVTAQLTQLRALALTNDIDVVLVGLGSNNSSFTFGDVAIGCATRFAADAWTGWWEFWAYINGPVEQEPCTNDDLATTAEIAAATTETTTALRSLLTTLDEIDTDGRHRVVFQDYTNPLPFDVASDYLTEADAVGDERDDTRDKFRALGSERYEAGCPIHRASLAPGHVFSTRLGGLVESSFTALRSEFPAADLQYLNVQQAFDGARLCEKNGSPANALASPIRLQDGPTGTFLTTLDGFDKIDIQRIATACVTYYQTCQESWHPSAAGHAVLGQCLGGAVASAARTVKCVRNATTGALTLS
;
A
#
# COMPACT_ATOMS: atom_id res chain seq x y z
N MET A 1 -72.00 -20.44 66.30
CA MET A 1 -71.25 -20.55 67.57
C MET A 1 -70.37 -19.32 67.67
N SER A 2 -70.81 -18.33 68.43
CA SER A 2 -70.24 -17.96 69.74
C SER A 2 -69.12 -16.91 69.61
N VAL A 3 -69.47 -15.61 69.58
CA VAL A 3 -69.52 -14.60 70.66
C VAL A 3 -68.20 -13.84 70.88
N PHE A 4 -68.34 -12.51 71.02
CA PHE A 4 -67.49 -11.52 71.73
C PHE A 4 -66.31 -10.93 70.93
N ARG A 5 -65.89 -9.65 71.05
CA ARG A 5 -66.23 -8.50 71.93
C ARG A 5 -65.56 -7.22 71.34
N LYS A 6 -66.26 -6.09 71.44
CA LYS A 6 -65.81 -4.71 71.78
C LYS A 6 -64.59 -4.04 71.08
N LEU A 7 -64.91 -2.95 70.38
CA LEU A 7 -64.42 -1.55 70.45
C LEU A 7 -62.99 -1.26 70.95
N ILE A 8 -62.24 -0.43 70.21
CA ILE A 8 -61.62 0.85 70.65
C ILE A 8 -61.10 1.64 69.43
N ALA A 9 -61.30 2.96 69.45
CA ALA A 9 -60.86 3.94 68.47
C ALA A 9 -59.34 4.20 68.51
N GLY A 10 -58.73 4.51 67.36
CA GLY A 10 -57.31 4.86 67.25
C GLY A 10 -57.01 5.81 66.09
N ALA A 11 -56.63 7.03 66.47
CA ALA A 11 -55.92 8.11 65.79
C ALA A 11 -55.55 8.00 64.29
N ALA A 12 -55.93 9.03 63.53
CA ALA A 12 -55.39 9.34 62.20
C ALA A 12 -53.97 9.91 62.31
N VAL A 13 -53.01 9.28 61.62
CA VAL A 13 -51.67 9.81 61.38
C VAL A 13 -51.56 10.08 59.88
N VAL A 14 -51.40 11.36 59.51
CA VAL A 14 -51.09 11.78 58.15
C VAL A 14 -49.57 11.65 57.97
N LEU A 15 -49.13 10.64 57.21
CA LEU A 15 -47.75 10.50 56.77
C LEU A 15 -47.59 11.23 55.42
N ALA A 16 -46.89 12.37 55.43
CA ALA A 16 -46.43 13.03 54.21
C ALA A 16 -45.23 12.25 53.64
N ALA A 17 -45.45 11.49 52.56
CA ALA A 17 -44.38 10.83 51.82
C ALA A 17 -43.70 11.85 50.89
N GLY A 18 -42.46 12.23 51.21
CA GLY A 18 -41.59 12.99 50.31
C GLY A 18 -41.14 12.11 49.15
N LEU A 19 -41.63 12.41 47.95
CA LEU A 19 -41.11 11.86 46.69
C LEU A 19 -39.79 12.57 46.37
N VAL A 20 -38.67 11.91 46.65
CA VAL A 20 -37.36 12.31 46.13
C VAL A 20 -37.29 11.82 44.69
N SER A 21 -37.50 12.72 43.74
CA SER A 21 -37.24 12.46 42.32
C SER A 21 -35.73 12.26 42.14
N ALA A 22 -35.32 11.01 41.94
CA ALA A 22 -33.96 10.71 41.49
C ALA A 22 -33.79 11.29 40.08
N VAL A 23 -32.97 12.35 39.96
CA VAL A 23 -32.51 12.85 38.67
C VAL A 23 -31.65 11.75 38.06
N PRO A 24 -31.92 11.27 36.83
CA PRO A 24 -31.02 10.34 36.17
C PRO A 24 -29.68 11.05 36.02
N GLY A 25 -28.64 10.51 36.66
CA GLY A 25 -27.28 10.95 36.39
C GLY A 25 -27.05 10.85 34.88
N ALA A 26 -26.60 11.93 34.27
CA ALA A 26 -26.08 11.90 32.91
C ALA A 26 -25.07 10.75 32.84
N GLY A 27 -25.41 9.71 32.09
CA GLY A 27 -24.51 8.58 31.91
C GLY A 27 -23.19 9.14 31.41
N ALA A 28 -22.09 8.80 32.09
CA ALA A 28 -20.76 9.07 31.56
C ALA A 28 -20.73 8.50 30.14
N SER A 29 -20.52 9.35 29.12
CA SER A 29 -20.23 8.86 27.78
C SER A 29 -19.13 7.83 27.93
N ALA A 30 -19.40 6.59 27.50
CA ALA A 30 -18.37 5.57 27.49
C ALA A 30 -17.22 6.11 26.64
N VAL A 31 -16.02 6.20 27.23
CA VAL A 31 -14.81 6.58 26.51
C VAL A 31 -14.66 5.59 25.36
N LEU A 32 -14.65 6.09 24.12
CA LEU A 32 -14.51 5.24 22.95
C LEU A 32 -13.12 4.59 22.96
N PRO A 33 -12.98 3.36 22.45
CA PRO A 33 -11.67 2.75 22.32
C PRO A 33 -10.81 3.50 21.32
N THR A 34 -9.57 3.80 21.69
CA THR A 34 -8.58 4.45 20.81
C THR A 34 -8.24 3.55 19.62
N ALA A 35 -8.05 4.15 18.46
CA ALA A 35 -7.85 3.44 17.21
C ALA A 35 -6.76 4.06 16.34
N ALA A 36 -6.05 3.17 15.64
CA ALA A 36 -5.16 3.54 14.56
C ALA A 36 -5.77 3.14 13.20
N VAL A 37 -5.76 4.05 12.23
CA VAL A 37 -6.39 3.85 10.92
C VAL A 37 -5.37 4.06 9.80
N ALA A 38 -5.24 3.08 8.91
CA ALA A 38 -4.48 3.21 7.67
C ALA A 38 -5.38 3.68 6.51
N VAL A 39 -4.94 4.73 5.82
CA VAL A 39 -5.62 5.40 4.69
C VAL A 39 -4.62 5.52 3.54
N GLY A 40 -5.07 5.36 2.30
CA GLY A 40 -4.22 5.56 1.13
C GLY A 40 -4.29 4.45 0.08
N ASP A 41 -3.16 4.16 -0.53
CA ASP A 41 -3.04 3.30 -1.71
C ASP A 41 -2.53 1.86 -1.41
N SER A 42 -2.03 1.16 -2.43
CA SER A 42 -1.58 -0.23 -2.33
C SER A 42 -0.43 -0.42 -1.34
N PHE A 43 0.51 0.54 -1.26
CA PHE A 43 1.69 0.47 -0.42
C PHE A 43 1.33 0.44 1.07
N ILE A 44 0.19 1.03 1.44
CA ILE A 44 -0.35 1.01 2.81
C ILE A 44 -1.36 -0.12 3.01
N SER A 45 -2.13 -0.47 1.97
CA SER A 45 -3.17 -1.50 2.07
C SER A 45 -2.63 -2.87 2.49
N GLY A 46 -1.39 -3.21 2.11
CA GLY A 46 -0.82 -4.53 2.35
C GLY A 46 -0.68 -5.41 1.12
N GLU A 47 -0.91 -4.89 -0.08
CA GLU A 47 -0.59 -5.59 -1.32
C GLU A 47 0.85 -6.12 -1.29
N GLY A 48 1.09 -7.35 -1.77
CA GLY A 48 2.36 -8.08 -1.57
C GLY A 48 2.50 -8.86 -0.26
N ALA A 49 1.72 -8.52 0.78
CA ALA A 49 1.86 -9.11 2.12
C ALA A 49 1.01 -10.37 2.38
N GLY A 50 0.18 -10.80 1.43
CA GLY A 50 -0.75 -11.92 1.59
C GLY A 50 -1.80 -11.69 2.68
N SER A 51 -2.47 -12.74 3.16
CA SER A 51 -3.44 -12.68 4.27
C SER A 51 -4.49 -11.56 4.12
N TYR A 52 -5.07 -11.47 2.92
CA TYR A 52 -6.01 -10.42 2.55
C TYR A 52 -7.38 -10.64 3.19
N GLN A 53 -7.96 -9.56 3.70
CA GLN A 53 -9.37 -9.53 4.08
C GLN A 53 -10.23 -9.70 2.84
N ASN A 54 -11.28 -10.51 2.96
CA ASN A 54 -12.29 -10.60 1.92
C ASN A 54 -13.02 -9.26 1.80
N VAL A 55 -13.36 -8.88 0.58
CA VAL A 55 -14.20 -7.72 0.27
C VAL A 55 -15.49 -8.19 -0.38
N THR A 56 -16.58 -7.48 -0.14
CA THR A 56 -17.85 -7.80 -0.78
C THR A 56 -17.91 -7.18 -2.18
N ASP A 57 -18.28 -7.94 -3.20
CA ASP A 57 -18.46 -7.43 -4.57
C ASP A 57 -19.79 -6.64 -4.75
N VAL A 58 -20.07 -6.18 -5.98
CA VAL A 58 -21.29 -5.41 -6.30
C VAL A 58 -22.58 -6.22 -6.12
N GLN A 59 -22.49 -7.55 -6.08
CA GLN A 59 -23.61 -8.47 -5.88
C GLN A 59 -23.78 -8.88 -4.41
N GLY A 60 -22.92 -8.39 -3.50
CA GLY A 60 -23.01 -8.75 -2.09
C GLY A 60 -22.25 -10.03 -1.71
N VAL A 61 -21.43 -10.59 -2.61
CA VAL A 61 -20.68 -11.83 -2.36
C VAL A 61 -19.30 -11.51 -1.79
N SER A 62 -18.90 -12.21 -0.72
CA SER A 62 -17.57 -12.09 -0.14
C SER A 62 -16.53 -12.71 -1.07
N GLN A 63 -15.65 -11.87 -1.60
CA GLN A 63 -14.55 -12.24 -2.49
C GLN A 63 -13.22 -12.12 -1.73
N GLY A 64 -12.47 -13.21 -1.65
CA GLY A 64 -11.08 -13.21 -1.19
C GLY A 64 -10.09 -13.11 -2.35
N PHE A 65 -8.80 -13.00 -2.03
CA PHE A 65 -7.77 -13.29 -3.02
C PHE A 65 -7.68 -14.80 -3.22
N PRO A 66 -7.92 -15.34 -4.43
CA PRO A 66 -7.92 -16.77 -4.66
C PRO A 66 -6.51 -17.39 -4.57
N GLY A 67 -5.46 -16.56 -4.53
CA GLY A 67 -4.08 -16.99 -4.62
C GLY A 67 -3.64 -17.18 -6.07
N TRP A 68 -2.32 -17.33 -6.25
CA TRP A 68 -1.70 -17.46 -7.58
C TRP A 68 -1.94 -18.83 -8.24
N SER A 69 -2.37 -19.82 -7.46
CA SER A 69 -2.66 -21.19 -7.93
C SER A 69 -4.14 -21.41 -8.29
N ALA A 70 -4.91 -20.35 -8.41
CA ALA A 70 -6.34 -20.41 -8.72
C ALA A 70 -6.73 -19.31 -9.71
N ALA A 71 -7.74 -19.59 -10.53
CA ALA A 71 -8.25 -18.60 -11.47
C ALA A 71 -8.71 -17.34 -10.72
N ASN A 72 -8.27 -16.18 -11.20
CA ASN A 72 -8.61 -14.90 -10.60
C ASN A 72 -9.47 -14.07 -11.56
N SER A 73 -10.77 -14.06 -11.29
CA SER A 73 -11.74 -13.23 -12.00
C SER A 73 -12.04 -11.91 -11.28
N ASN A 74 -11.46 -11.68 -10.09
CA ASN A 74 -11.66 -10.46 -9.33
C ASN A 74 -10.40 -9.60 -9.35
N ALA A 75 -10.33 -8.71 -10.34
CA ALA A 75 -9.18 -7.82 -10.49
C ALA A 75 -9.13 -6.64 -9.52
N PHE A 76 -10.18 -6.45 -8.71
CA PHE A 76 -10.47 -5.13 -8.14
C PHE A 76 -10.83 -5.17 -6.66
N PHE A 77 -10.09 -5.96 -5.86
CA PHE A 77 -10.14 -5.89 -4.41
C PHE A 77 -9.03 -4.99 -3.84
N CYS A 78 -9.17 -4.58 -2.58
CA CYS A 78 -8.30 -3.56 -1.97
C CYS A 78 -6.95 -4.08 -1.46
N HIS A 79 -6.68 -5.38 -1.50
CA HIS A 79 -5.48 -5.99 -0.88
C HIS A 79 -5.24 -5.59 0.59
N ARG A 80 -6.32 -5.39 1.37
CA ARG A 80 -6.23 -5.07 2.80
C ARG A 80 -5.68 -6.26 3.57
N SER A 81 -4.42 -6.21 3.95
CA SER A 81 -3.73 -7.32 4.60
C SER A 81 -3.71 -7.18 6.12
N ALA A 82 -3.91 -8.28 6.84
CA ALA A 82 -3.56 -8.38 8.26
C ALA A 82 -2.05 -8.23 8.52
N ASN A 83 -1.23 -8.31 7.47
CA ASN A 83 0.20 -8.06 7.52
C ASN A 83 0.62 -6.61 7.28
N ALA A 84 -0.30 -5.70 6.96
CA ALA A 84 0.00 -4.29 6.71
C ALA A 84 0.68 -3.61 7.92
N SER A 85 1.49 -2.57 7.67
CA SER A 85 2.36 -1.94 8.67
C SER A 85 1.60 -1.38 9.88
N ILE A 86 0.36 -0.90 9.66
CA ILE A 86 -0.52 -0.45 10.74
C ILE A 86 -0.80 -1.54 11.78
N PHE A 87 -0.83 -2.81 11.40
CA PHE A 87 -1.03 -3.95 12.30
C PHE A 87 0.28 -4.47 12.90
N LYS A 88 1.44 -4.11 12.34
CA LYS A 88 2.77 -4.54 12.81
C LYS A 88 3.43 -3.53 13.74
N ALA A 89 3.03 -2.26 13.68
CA ALA A 89 3.62 -1.21 14.50
C ALA A 89 3.35 -1.39 16.00
N THR A 90 4.33 -1.09 16.84
CA THR A 90 4.09 -0.93 18.28
C THR A 90 3.51 0.46 18.51
N LEU A 91 2.23 0.53 18.86
CA LEU A 91 1.49 1.77 19.10
C LEU A 91 0.88 1.72 20.51
N PRO A 92 1.63 2.16 21.55
CA PRO A 92 1.14 2.13 22.92
C PRO A 92 -0.14 2.96 23.08
N GLY A 93 -1.10 2.45 23.85
CA GLY A 93 -2.37 3.14 24.09
C GLY A 93 -3.43 2.93 23.01
N ILE A 94 -3.10 2.38 21.83
CA ILE A 94 -4.07 2.06 20.78
C ILE A 94 -4.74 0.71 21.04
N GLN A 95 -6.07 0.68 21.09
CA GLN A 95 -6.86 -0.53 21.33
C GLN A 95 -7.31 -1.22 20.04
N ASN A 96 -7.75 -0.45 19.05
CA ASN A 96 -8.27 -0.97 17.78
C ASN A 96 -7.42 -0.54 16.58
N ARG A 97 -7.42 -1.34 15.52
CA ARG A 97 -6.65 -1.05 14.30
C ARG A 97 -7.49 -1.35 13.07
N PHE A 98 -7.50 -0.41 12.14
CA PHE A 98 -8.29 -0.51 10.92
C PHE A 98 -7.44 -0.18 9.70
N ASN A 99 -7.77 -0.82 8.58
CA ASN A 99 -7.14 -0.56 7.30
C ASN A 99 -8.25 -0.27 6.29
N ILE A 100 -8.39 1.01 5.95
CA ILE A 100 -9.35 1.49 4.95
C ILE A 100 -8.65 1.92 3.66
N ALA A 101 -7.32 1.85 3.61
CA ALA A 101 -6.53 1.96 2.38
C ALA A 101 -6.96 0.92 1.35
N CYS A 102 -6.66 1.19 0.09
CA CYS A 102 -7.07 0.34 -1.00
C CYS A 102 -6.02 0.32 -2.11
N SER A 103 -5.63 -0.89 -2.53
CA SER A 103 -4.82 -1.09 -3.72
C SER A 103 -5.37 -0.30 -4.92
N GLY A 104 -4.47 0.34 -5.68
CA GLY A 104 -4.82 1.24 -6.78
C GLY A 104 -5.62 2.48 -6.38
N GLY A 105 -5.69 2.80 -5.08
CA GLY A 105 -6.34 4.01 -4.56
C GLY A 105 -5.64 5.28 -5.05
N LYS A 106 -6.44 6.22 -5.55
CA LYS A 106 -6.00 7.54 -6.02
C LYS A 106 -6.47 8.65 -5.06
N PRO A 107 -5.88 9.86 -5.09
CA PRO A 107 -6.36 11.00 -4.32
C PRO A 107 -7.86 11.27 -4.40
N ALA A 108 -8.49 11.09 -5.57
CA ALA A 108 -9.94 11.22 -5.72
C ALA A 108 -10.75 10.21 -4.87
N ASP A 109 -10.22 9.00 -4.63
CA ASP A 109 -10.89 7.92 -3.89
C ASP A 109 -10.95 8.17 -2.37
N ILE A 110 -10.24 9.19 -1.89
CA ILE A 110 -10.31 9.63 -0.49
C ILE A 110 -11.72 10.17 -0.22
N ALA A 111 -12.23 11.05 -1.08
CA ALA A 111 -13.54 11.69 -0.93
C ALA A 111 -14.65 11.06 -1.80
N THR A 112 -14.30 10.29 -2.82
CA THR A 112 -15.26 9.71 -3.78
C THR A 112 -15.22 8.19 -3.77
N ASN A 113 -16.35 7.53 -4.01
CA ASN A 113 -16.38 6.08 -4.19
C ASN A 113 -15.52 5.69 -5.40
N SER A 114 -14.68 4.67 -5.24
CA SER A 114 -13.71 4.30 -6.28
C SER A 114 -14.38 3.88 -7.60
N ILE A 115 -15.59 3.29 -7.52
CA ILE A 115 -16.38 2.87 -8.69
C ILE A 115 -16.82 4.03 -9.60
N ALA A 116 -16.68 5.29 -9.15
CA ALA A 116 -17.04 6.46 -9.94
C ALA A 116 -16.01 6.78 -11.05
N ARG A 117 -14.85 6.13 -11.08
CA ARG A 117 -13.81 6.32 -12.10
C ARG A 117 -13.52 5.04 -12.88
N GLU A 118 -12.90 5.19 -14.05
CA GLU A 118 -12.40 4.06 -14.83
C GLU A 118 -11.41 3.21 -14.02
N LYS A 119 -11.47 1.89 -14.20
CA LYS A 119 -10.69 0.90 -13.43
C LYS A 119 -10.84 1.08 -11.90
N GLY A 120 -12.00 1.61 -11.49
CA GLY A 120 -12.42 1.80 -10.11
C GLY A 120 -12.86 0.50 -9.44
N ARG A 121 -12.78 0.45 -8.11
CA ARG A 121 -13.22 -0.70 -7.30
C ARG A 121 -14.58 -0.41 -6.68
N ASN A 122 -15.38 -1.43 -6.40
CA ASN A 122 -16.64 -1.24 -5.66
C ASN A 122 -16.40 -1.00 -4.16
N VAL A 123 -15.82 0.16 -3.85
CA VAL A 123 -15.34 0.53 -2.53
C VAL A 123 -15.79 1.95 -2.25
N THR A 124 -16.45 2.13 -1.12
CA THR A 124 -16.88 3.46 -0.64
C THR A 124 -15.67 4.35 -0.39
N ALA A 125 -15.83 5.67 -0.55
CA ALA A 125 -14.81 6.66 -0.21
C ALA A 125 -14.14 6.39 1.15
N GLN A 126 -12.82 6.56 1.23
CA GLN A 126 -12.09 6.29 2.47
C GLN A 126 -12.54 7.23 3.61
N LEU A 127 -12.88 8.49 3.32
CA LEU A 127 -13.42 9.41 4.34
C LEU A 127 -14.79 8.98 4.86
N THR A 128 -15.64 8.36 4.05
CA THR A 128 -16.91 7.80 4.53
C THR A 128 -16.67 6.64 5.49
N GLN A 129 -15.71 5.76 5.18
CA GLN A 129 -15.32 4.67 6.08
C GLN A 129 -14.71 5.21 7.38
N LEU A 130 -13.86 6.24 7.31
CA LEU A 130 -13.28 6.90 8.48
C LEU A 130 -14.36 7.52 9.39
N ARG A 131 -15.33 8.25 8.82
CA ARG A 131 -16.48 8.78 9.58
C ARG A 131 -17.25 7.67 10.30
N ALA A 132 -17.44 6.52 9.67
CA ALA A 132 -18.12 5.38 10.29
C ALA A 132 -17.31 4.79 11.46
N LEU A 133 -15.98 4.71 11.35
CA LEU A 133 -15.11 4.23 12.42
C LEU A 133 -15.15 5.17 13.64
N ALA A 134 -15.15 6.48 13.41
CA ALA A 134 -15.19 7.50 14.48
C ALA A 134 -16.49 7.49 15.30
N LEU A 135 -17.58 6.89 14.80
CA LEU A 135 -18.80 6.68 15.60
C LEU A 135 -18.61 5.70 16.76
N THR A 136 -17.57 4.87 16.72
CA THR A 136 -17.33 3.77 17.67
C THR A 136 -15.91 3.70 18.20
N ASN A 137 -15.03 4.62 17.78
CA ASN A 137 -13.62 4.65 18.16
C ASN A 137 -13.15 6.11 18.28
N ASP A 138 -12.18 6.32 19.15
CA ASP A 138 -11.40 7.55 19.27
C ASP A 138 -10.19 7.45 18.32
N ILE A 139 -9.99 8.38 17.38
CA ILE A 139 -9.03 8.17 16.27
C ILE A 139 -7.67 8.82 16.57
N ASP A 140 -6.85 8.17 17.39
CA ASP A 140 -5.59 8.76 17.85
C ASP A 140 -4.43 8.71 16.82
N VAL A 141 -4.44 7.78 15.87
CA VAL A 141 -3.36 7.63 14.88
C VAL A 141 -3.91 7.38 13.49
N VAL A 142 -3.46 8.17 12.51
CA VAL A 142 -3.76 7.96 11.09
C VAL A 142 -2.46 7.78 10.32
N LEU A 143 -2.25 6.58 9.76
CA LEU A 143 -1.18 6.32 8.81
C LEU A 143 -1.69 6.64 7.40
N VAL A 144 -0.96 7.47 6.67
CA VAL A 144 -1.28 7.84 5.30
C VAL A 144 -0.13 7.56 4.36
N GLY A 145 -0.43 6.95 3.21
CA GLY A 145 0.49 6.81 2.08
C GLY A 145 -0.30 6.87 0.78
N LEU A 146 -0.14 7.97 0.06
CA LEU A 146 -0.98 8.34 -1.07
C LEU A 146 -0.18 9.15 -2.08
N GLY A 147 -0.44 8.93 -3.37
CA GLY A 147 0.17 9.71 -4.47
C GLY A 147 0.88 8.87 -5.53
N SER A 148 1.25 7.61 -5.24
CA SER A 148 1.86 6.70 -6.22
C SER A 148 0.91 6.32 -7.37
N ASN A 149 -0.39 6.55 -7.17
CA ASN A 149 -1.44 6.43 -8.17
C ASN A 149 -2.25 7.73 -8.22
N ASN A 150 -2.34 8.36 -9.38
CA ASN A 150 -2.99 9.67 -9.54
C ASN A 150 -3.63 9.81 -10.92
N SER A 151 -4.05 11.02 -11.30
CA SER A 151 -4.61 11.30 -12.62
C SER A 151 -3.57 11.35 -13.74
N SER A 152 -2.29 11.55 -13.42
CA SER A 152 -1.19 11.65 -14.38
C SER A 152 -0.47 10.33 -14.62
N PHE A 153 -0.18 9.55 -13.58
CA PHE A 153 0.52 8.28 -13.66
C PHE A 153 0.07 7.29 -12.59
N THR A 154 0.45 6.02 -12.75
CA THR A 154 0.35 4.99 -11.71
C THR A 154 1.65 4.21 -11.61
N PHE A 155 2.08 3.87 -10.39
CA PHE A 155 3.26 3.02 -10.18
C PHE A 155 3.12 1.67 -10.89
N GLY A 156 1.90 1.11 -10.94
CA GLY A 156 1.64 -0.14 -11.63
C GLY A 156 1.96 -0.08 -13.13
N ASP A 157 1.50 0.96 -13.82
CA ASP A 157 1.79 1.14 -15.25
C ASP A 157 3.30 1.32 -15.50
N VAL A 158 3.98 2.06 -14.62
CA VAL A 158 5.43 2.25 -14.66
C VAL A 158 6.17 0.92 -14.51
N ALA A 159 5.81 0.12 -13.50
CA ALA A 159 6.44 -1.17 -13.24
C ALA A 159 6.22 -2.15 -14.40
N ILE A 160 4.99 -2.24 -14.90
CA ILE A 160 4.63 -3.06 -16.06
C ILE A 160 5.41 -2.63 -17.29
N GLY A 161 5.51 -1.32 -17.54
CA GLY A 161 6.24 -0.76 -18.67
C GLY A 161 7.70 -1.21 -18.67
N CYS A 162 8.43 -0.95 -17.59
CA CYS A 162 9.86 -1.25 -17.55
C CYS A 162 10.17 -2.76 -17.52
N ALA A 163 9.37 -3.55 -16.80
CA ALA A 163 9.55 -5.00 -16.80
C ALA A 163 9.21 -5.62 -18.17
N THR A 164 8.22 -5.08 -18.88
CA THR A 164 7.86 -5.55 -20.22
C THR A 164 8.92 -5.17 -21.25
N ARG A 165 9.52 -3.97 -21.18
CA ARG A 165 10.64 -3.58 -22.06
C ARG A 165 11.85 -4.48 -21.87
N PHE A 166 12.20 -4.77 -20.62
CA PHE A 166 13.25 -5.74 -20.28
C PHE A 166 12.97 -7.14 -20.84
N ALA A 167 11.76 -7.67 -20.61
CA ALA A 167 11.40 -8.98 -21.13
C ALA A 167 11.35 -9.01 -22.67
N ALA A 168 10.93 -7.92 -23.32
CA ALA A 168 10.93 -7.83 -24.77
C ALA A 168 12.36 -7.92 -25.33
N ASP A 169 13.30 -7.17 -24.76
CA ASP A 169 14.70 -7.13 -25.17
C ASP A 169 15.44 -8.45 -24.88
N ALA A 170 15.19 -9.04 -23.71
CA ALA A 170 15.78 -10.32 -23.32
C ALA A 170 15.38 -11.48 -24.25
N TRP A 171 14.16 -11.48 -24.81
CA TRP A 171 13.67 -12.55 -25.67
C TRP A 171 13.71 -12.23 -27.17
N THR A 172 13.92 -10.98 -27.57
CA THR A 172 13.80 -10.57 -28.98
C THR A 172 15.10 -9.94 -29.45
N GLY A 173 15.63 -10.40 -30.59
CA GLY A 173 16.79 -9.76 -31.21
C GLY A 173 16.38 -8.51 -32.00
N TRP A 174 17.29 -7.57 -32.17
CA TRP A 174 17.05 -6.27 -32.84
C TRP A 174 16.56 -6.43 -34.30
N TRP A 175 16.95 -7.52 -34.98
CA TRP A 175 16.52 -7.84 -36.35
C TRP A 175 15.18 -8.60 -36.42
N GLU A 176 14.58 -8.98 -35.28
CA GLU A 176 13.35 -9.76 -35.21
C GLU A 176 12.07 -8.88 -35.13
N PHE A 177 12.11 -7.63 -35.62
CA PHE A 177 11.00 -6.66 -35.59
C PHE A 177 9.68 -7.14 -36.24
N TRP A 178 9.74 -8.15 -37.10
CA TRP A 178 8.58 -8.80 -37.74
C TRP A 178 7.82 -9.75 -36.81
N ALA A 179 8.35 -10.06 -35.63
CA ALA A 179 7.79 -11.04 -34.70
C ALA A 179 6.59 -10.52 -33.89
N TYR A 180 6.36 -9.20 -33.86
CA TYR A 180 5.26 -8.63 -33.09
C TYR A 180 3.98 -8.57 -33.93
N ILE A 181 3.09 -9.54 -33.72
CA ILE A 181 1.80 -9.67 -34.43
C ILE A 181 0.88 -8.45 -34.22
N ASN A 182 1.19 -7.56 -33.25
CA ASN A 182 0.42 -6.35 -32.93
C ASN A 182 1.25 -5.04 -32.87
N GLY A 183 2.43 -5.00 -33.50
CA GLY A 183 3.30 -3.80 -33.55
C GLY A 183 4.48 -3.82 -32.56
N PRO A 184 5.48 -2.95 -32.76
CA PRO A 184 6.75 -3.01 -32.02
C PRO A 184 6.55 -2.84 -30.52
N VAL A 185 7.22 -3.68 -29.73
CA VAL A 185 7.39 -3.49 -28.28
C VAL A 185 8.71 -2.77 -28.07
N GLU A 186 8.67 -1.67 -27.30
CA GLU A 186 9.85 -0.93 -26.89
C GLU A 186 10.81 -1.88 -26.14
N GLN A 187 12.08 -1.86 -26.52
CA GLN A 187 13.13 -2.72 -25.97
C GLN A 187 14.17 -1.91 -25.20
N GLU A 188 14.12 -0.58 -25.30
CA GLU A 188 15.06 0.29 -24.62
C GLU A 188 14.78 0.38 -23.11
N PRO A 189 15.81 0.57 -22.28
CA PRO A 189 15.65 0.87 -20.87
C PRO A 189 14.73 2.07 -20.63
N CYS A 190 13.91 2.00 -19.59
CA CYS A 190 13.13 3.15 -19.12
C CYS A 190 14.03 4.34 -18.74
N THR A 191 13.59 5.53 -19.13
CA THR A 191 14.16 6.84 -18.80
C THR A 191 13.32 7.56 -17.74
N ASN A 192 13.77 8.72 -17.25
CA ASN A 192 13.00 9.50 -16.26
C ASN A 192 11.61 9.90 -16.77
N ASP A 193 11.50 10.22 -18.06
CA ASP A 193 10.26 10.72 -18.67
C ASP A 193 9.28 9.57 -18.97
N ASP A 194 9.76 8.32 -19.03
CA ASP A 194 8.89 7.13 -19.11
C ASP A 194 8.18 6.83 -17.78
N LEU A 195 8.72 7.29 -16.65
CA LEU A 195 8.17 7.00 -15.32
C LEU A 195 7.17 8.07 -14.89
N ALA A 196 7.63 9.33 -14.86
CA ALA A 196 6.80 10.51 -14.64
C ALA A 196 7.63 11.78 -14.90
N THR A 197 7.10 12.68 -15.70
CA THR A 197 7.68 14.01 -15.92
C THR A 197 7.54 14.89 -14.67
N THR A 198 8.34 15.96 -14.60
CA THR A 198 8.23 16.94 -13.50
C THR A 198 6.85 17.59 -13.41
N ALA A 199 6.19 17.82 -14.54
CA ALA A 199 4.85 18.41 -14.58
C ALA A 199 3.79 17.45 -14.01
N GLU A 200 3.89 16.17 -14.32
CA GLU A 200 3.00 15.14 -13.78
C GLU A 200 3.20 14.94 -12.27
N ILE A 201 4.44 14.98 -11.79
CA ILE A 201 4.72 14.99 -10.33
C ILE A 201 4.09 16.22 -9.68
N ALA A 202 4.19 17.41 -10.26
CA ALA A 202 3.59 18.62 -9.71
C ALA A 202 2.05 18.55 -9.67
N ALA A 203 1.42 18.00 -10.71
CA ALA A 203 -0.01 17.75 -10.75
C ALA A 203 -0.43 16.75 -9.68
N ALA A 204 0.29 15.63 -9.57
CA ALA A 204 0.09 14.60 -8.55
C ALA A 204 0.22 15.16 -7.12
N THR A 205 1.19 16.04 -6.87
CA THR A 205 1.34 16.74 -5.58
C THR A 205 0.14 17.61 -5.26
N THR A 206 -0.40 18.31 -6.26
CA THR A 206 -1.57 19.20 -6.07
C THR A 206 -2.83 18.41 -5.72
N GLU A 207 -3.12 17.32 -6.44
CA GLU A 207 -4.29 16.48 -6.13
C GLU A 207 -4.12 15.74 -4.79
N THR A 208 -2.92 15.26 -4.48
CA THR A 208 -2.63 14.56 -3.22
C THR A 208 -2.80 15.51 -2.04
N THR A 209 -2.25 16.73 -2.13
CA THR A 209 -2.42 17.77 -1.10
C THR A 209 -3.90 18.10 -0.90
N THR A 210 -4.69 18.17 -1.97
CA THR A 210 -6.14 18.43 -1.89
C THR A 210 -6.88 17.31 -1.15
N ALA A 211 -6.60 16.05 -1.49
CA ALA A 211 -7.23 14.91 -0.85
C ALA A 211 -6.86 14.81 0.64
N LEU A 212 -5.59 15.06 0.97
CA LEU A 212 -5.10 15.06 2.33
C LEU A 212 -5.64 16.23 3.16
N ARG A 213 -5.88 17.40 2.54
CA ARG A 213 -6.61 18.51 3.17
C ARG A 213 -8.02 18.06 3.58
N SER A 214 -8.75 17.38 2.70
CA SER A 214 -10.08 16.85 3.03
C SER A 214 -10.04 15.81 4.15
N LEU A 215 -8.97 15.02 4.25
CA LEU A 215 -8.75 14.12 5.38
C LEU A 215 -8.61 14.89 6.69
N LEU A 216 -7.75 15.92 6.74
CA LEU A 216 -7.56 16.72 7.96
C LEU A 216 -8.85 17.45 8.37
N THR A 217 -9.55 18.08 7.42
CA THR A 217 -10.87 18.69 7.69
C THR A 217 -11.87 17.68 8.21
N THR A 218 -11.88 16.45 7.69
CA THR A 218 -12.76 15.39 8.18
C THR A 218 -12.38 14.95 9.59
N LEU A 219 -11.10 14.89 9.93
CA LEU A 219 -10.64 14.58 11.28
C LEU A 219 -11.09 15.66 12.27
N ASP A 220 -10.95 16.95 11.92
CA ASP A 220 -11.45 18.07 12.74
C ASP A 220 -12.97 18.01 12.98
N GLU A 221 -13.74 17.39 12.07
CA GLU A 221 -15.19 17.20 12.20
C GLU A 221 -15.58 16.02 13.12
N ILE A 222 -14.81 14.92 13.09
CA ILE A 222 -15.22 13.66 13.71
C ILE A 222 -14.46 13.30 14.98
N ASP A 223 -13.25 13.83 15.14
CA ASP A 223 -12.39 13.54 16.27
C ASP A 223 -12.61 14.57 17.38
N THR A 224 -13.57 14.28 18.26
CA THR A 224 -14.14 15.28 19.18
C THR A 224 -13.18 15.83 20.23
N ASP A 225 -12.08 15.12 20.53
CA ASP A 225 -11.07 15.59 21.47
C ASP A 225 -9.86 16.25 20.77
N GLY A 226 -9.76 16.12 19.45
CA GLY A 226 -8.72 16.68 18.60
C GLY A 226 -7.32 16.10 18.87
N ARG A 227 -7.20 14.94 19.53
CA ARG A 227 -5.93 14.33 19.93
C ARG A 227 -5.53 13.20 18.99
N HIS A 228 -5.33 13.53 17.72
CA HIS A 228 -4.84 12.60 16.72
C HIS A 228 -3.47 12.98 16.16
N ARG A 229 -2.66 11.98 15.81
CA ARG A 229 -1.44 12.12 15.01
C ARG A 229 -1.63 11.57 13.61
N VAL A 230 -1.33 12.39 12.61
CA VAL A 230 -1.33 11.98 11.20
C VAL A 230 0.10 11.80 10.71
N VAL A 231 0.45 10.57 10.33
CA VAL A 231 1.77 10.21 9.79
C VAL A 231 1.68 10.06 8.28
N PHE A 232 2.27 11.00 7.56
CA PHE A 232 2.45 10.94 6.10
C PHE A 232 3.70 10.12 5.79
N GLN A 233 3.52 8.85 5.42
CA GLN A 233 4.60 7.97 5.02
C GLN A 233 4.83 8.05 3.51
N ASP A 234 6.09 8.16 3.09
CA ASP A 234 6.44 7.99 1.68
C ASP A 234 6.68 6.50 1.32
N TYR A 235 7.39 6.29 0.21
CA TYR A 235 7.57 5.00 -0.44
C TYR A 235 9.01 4.52 -0.31
N THR A 236 9.22 3.23 -0.54
CA THR A 236 10.56 2.64 -0.66
C THR A 236 10.77 2.14 -2.08
N ASN A 237 12.00 2.23 -2.58
CA ASN A 237 12.33 1.61 -3.87
C ASN A 237 12.55 0.09 -3.66
N PRO A 238 11.80 -0.78 -4.36
CA PRO A 238 11.95 -2.23 -4.26
C PRO A 238 13.24 -2.75 -4.93
N LEU A 239 13.89 -1.92 -5.76
CA LEU A 239 15.08 -2.26 -6.55
C LEU A 239 16.32 -1.48 -6.09
N PRO A 240 17.52 -2.09 -6.15
CA PRO A 240 18.77 -1.51 -5.68
C PRO A 240 19.30 -0.44 -6.63
N PHE A 241 20.36 0.26 -6.21
CA PHE A 241 21.08 1.18 -7.09
C PHE A 241 21.89 0.45 -8.17
N ASP A 242 22.25 -0.80 -7.90
CA ASP A 242 22.85 -1.73 -8.85
C ASP A 242 22.49 -3.16 -8.43
N VAL A 243 22.45 -4.09 -9.39
CA VAL A 243 22.22 -5.51 -9.09
C VAL A 243 23.49 -6.18 -8.57
N ALA A 244 23.34 -7.25 -7.79
CA ALA A 244 24.44 -8.09 -7.38
C ALA A 244 25.17 -8.72 -8.58
N SER A 245 26.43 -9.09 -8.39
CA SER A 245 27.31 -9.60 -9.46
C SER A 245 26.73 -10.78 -10.24
N ASP A 246 26.02 -11.66 -9.54
CA ASP A 246 25.44 -12.87 -10.11
C ASP A 246 24.36 -12.54 -11.15
N TYR A 247 23.76 -11.36 -11.08
CA TYR A 247 22.69 -10.92 -12.00
C TYR A 247 23.20 -9.94 -13.06
N LEU A 248 24.51 -9.83 -13.31
CA LEU A 248 25.05 -8.88 -14.28
C LEU A 248 25.11 -9.45 -15.71
N THR A 249 25.44 -10.72 -15.85
CA THR A 249 25.76 -11.32 -17.16
C THR A 249 25.25 -12.75 -17.28
N GLU A 250 24.96 -13.17 -18.51
CA GLU A 250 24.89 -14.59 -18.89
C GLU A 250 26.15 -15.00 -19.66
N ALA A 251 26.50 -16.29 -19.64
CA ALA A 251 27.43 -16.84 -20.61
C ALA A 251 26.69 -17.11 -21.92
N ASP A 252 27.22 -16.61 -23.04
CA ASP A 252 26.65 -16.90 -24.36
C ASP A 252 27.10 -18.26 -24.92
N ALA A 253 26.61 -18.61 -26.12
CA ALA A 253 26.86 -19.91 -26.75
C ALA A 253 28.35 -20.18 -27.08
N VAL A 254 29.21 -19.16 -27.10
CA VAL A 254 30.65 -19.30 -27.32
C VAL A 254 31.46 -19.05 -26.04
N GLY A 255 30.79 -18.79 -24.91
CA GLY A 255 31.39 -18.60 -23.59
C GLY A 255 31.76 -17.14 -23.27
N ASP A 256 31.34 -16.19 -24.10
CA ASP A 256 31.53 -14.75 -23.82
C ASP A 256 30.45 -14.27 -22.83
N GLU A 257 30.81 -13.36 -21.95
CA GLU A 257 29.86 -12.72 -21.04
C GLU A 257 28.98 -11.71 -21.81
N ARG A 258 27.66 -11.83 -21.64
CA ARG A 258 26.66 -10.92 -22.20
C ARG A 258 25.88 -10.27 -21.07
N ASP A 259 25.85 -8.95 -21.04
CA ASP A 259 24.99 -8.16 -20.16
C ASP A 259 23.66 -7.78 -20.84
N ASP A 260 22.85 -6.99 -20.14
CA ASP A 260 21.56 -6.48 -20.59
C ASP A 260 21.66 -5.21 -21.45
N THR A 261 22.84 -4.92 -22.01
CA THR A 261 23.02 -3.86 -23.02
C THR A 261 23.11 -4.41 -24.45
N ARG A 262 23.12 -5.73 -24.57
CA ARG A 262 23.06 -6.45 -25.85
C ARG A 262 21.66 -6.97 -26.07
N ASP A 263 21.22 -7.10 -27.31
CA ASP A 263 19.93 -7.72 -27.62
C ASP A 263 19.97 -9.22 -27.32
N LYS A 264 18.84 -9.77 -26.84
CA LYS A 264 18.62 -11.22 -26.65
C LYS A 264 19.54 -11.89 -25.62
N PHE A 265 19.22 -11.73 -24.34
CA PHE A 265 19.90 -12.31 -23.17
C PHE A 265 18.93 -13.16 -22.32
N ARG A 266 18.50 -14.31 -22.85
CA ARG A 266 17.38 -15.08 -22.29
C ARG A 266 17.68 -15.73 -20.94
N ALA A 267 18.90 -16.21 -20.74
CA ALA A 267 19.28 -16.84 -19.49
C ALA A 267 19.33 -15.79 -18.38
N LEU A 268 19.94 -14.62 -18.66
CA LEU A 268 19.93 -13.48 -17.74
C LEU A 268 18.50 -12.95 -17.49
N GLY A 269 17.67 -12.91 -18.53
CA GLY A 269 16.26 -12.54 -18.44
C GLY A 269 15.47 -13.45 -17.49
N SER A 270 15.62 -14.78 -17.64
CA SER A 270 14.97 -15.76 -16.76
C SER A 270 15.53 -15.69 -15.34
N GLU A 271 16.85 -15.57 -15.19
CA GLU A 271 17.49 -15.46 -13.88
C GLU A 271 17.01 -14.23 -13.10
N ARG A 272 16.97 -13.06 -13.73
CA ARG A 272 16.45 -11.84 -13.08
C ARG A 272 14.95 -11.92 -12.79
N TYR A 273 14.18 -12.60 -13.63
CA TYR A 273 12.78 -12.88 -13.35
C TYR A 273 12.60 -13.74 -12.10
N GLU A 274 13.32 -14.86 -12.01
CA GLU A 274 13.29 -15.76 -10.86
C GLU A 274 13.78 -15.07 -9.58
N ALA A 275 14.78 -14.20 -9.71
CA ALA A 275 15.29 -13.35 -8.64
C ALA A 275 14.32 -12.20 -8.27
N GLY A 276 13.29 -11.95 -9.08
CA GLY A 276 12.22 -10.98 -8.83
C GLY A 276 12.44 -9.56 -9.37
N CYS A 277 13.51 -9.33 -10.13
CA CYS A 277 13.94 -8.03 -10.64
C CYS A 277 14.15 -8.01 -12.17
N PRO A 278 13.19 -8.44 -13.01
CA PRO A 278 13.33 -8.37 -14.47
C PRO A 278 13.32 -6.91 -14.93
N ILE A 279 14.48 -6.26 -14.90
CA ILE A 279 14.68 -4.84 -15.17
C ILE A 279 16.05 -4.63 -15.82
N HIS A 280 16.12 -3.68 -16.76
CA HIS A 280 17.41 -3.21 -17.26
C HIS A 280 18.16 -2.48 -16.14
N ARG A 281 19.46 -2.74 -16.01
CA ARG A 281 20.37 -2.07 -15.10
C ARG A 281 20.36 -0.55 -15.32
N ALA A 282 20.28 -0.13 -16.58
CA ALA A 282 20.15 1.29 -16.95
C ALA A 282 18.85 1.96 -16.48
N SER A 283 17.78 1.18 -16.20
CA SER A 283 16.52 1.70 -15.65
C SER A 283 16.52 1.86 -14.13
N LEU A 284 17.53 1.32 -13.42
CA LEU A 284 17.60 1.43 -11.95
C LEU A 284 17.74 2.88 -11.50
N ALA A 285 18.62 3.66 -12.13
CA ALA A 285 18.82 5.07 -11.77
C ALA A 285 17.55 5.92 -11.99
N PRO A 286 16.86 5.85 -13.15
CA PRO A 286 15.53 6.44 -13.30
C PRO A 286 14.52 5.99 -12.24
N GLY A 287 14.49 4.70 -11.90
CA GLY A 287 13.64 4.17 -10.84
C GLY A 287 13.87 4.85 -9.48
N HIS A 288 15.13 5.09 -9.11
CA HIS A 288 15.48 5.83 -7.87
C HIS A 288 15.09 7.30 -7.94
N VAL A 289 15.23 7.95 -9.10
CA VAL A 289 14.74 9.31 -9.31
C VAL A 289 13.23 9.38 -9.12
N PHE A 290 12.48 8.41 -9.67
CA PHE A 290 11.03 8.34 -9.51
C PHE A 290 10.63 8.09 -8.04
N SER A 291 11.24 7.13 -7.34
CA SER A 291 10.99 6.91 -5.90
C SER A 291 11.26 8.15 -5.06
N THR A 292 12.35 8.87 -5.36
CA THR A 292 12.70 10.14 -4.71
C THR A 292 11.65 11.22 -4.97
N ARG A 293 11.13 11.31 -6.21
CA ARG A 293 10.05 12.24 -6.59
C ARG A 293 8.75 11.92 -5.85
N LEU A 294 8.41 10.64 -5.65
CA LEU A 294 7.27 10.24 -4.83
C LEU A 294 7.46 10.64 -3.36
N GLY A 295 8.66 10.51 -2.81
CA GLY A 295 9.00 11.04 -1.48
C GLY A 295 8.83 12.55 -1.39
N GLY A 296 9.37 13.29 -2.36
CA GLY A 296 9.24 14.74 -2.44
C GLY A 296 7.79 15.22 -2.60
N LEU A 297 6.95 14.45 -3.30
CA LEU A 297 5.50 14.71 -3.39
C LEU A 297 4.84 14.64 -2.01
N VAL A 298 5.08 13.58 -1.25
CA VAL A 298 4.52 13.40 0.10
C VAL A 298 5.05 14.47 1.06
N GLU A 299 6.35 14.75 1.03
CA GLU A 299 6.98 15.80 1.84
C GLU A 299 6.42 17.20 1.51
N SER A 300 6.17 17.49 0.24
CA SER A 300 5.58 18.76 -0.20
C SER A 300 4.13 18.91 0.29
N SER A 301 3.33 17.85 0.18
CA SER A 301 1.96 17.83 0.72
C SER A 301 1.96 18.02 2.24
N PHE A 302 2.82 17.31 2.96
CA PHE A 302 3.00 17.49 4.41
C PHE A 302 3.36 18.93 4.76
N THR A 303 4.34 19.52 4.06
CA THR A 303 4.81 20.88 4.31
C THR A 303 3.70 21.92 4.10
N ALA A 304 2.93 21.78 3.01
CA ALA A 304 1.79 22.64 2.73
C ALA A 304 0.72 22.54 3.81
N LEU A 305 0.31 21.32 4.16
CA LEU A 305 -0.73 21.08 5.17
C LEU A 305 -0.32 21.50 6.57
N ARG A 306 0.97 21.36 6.93
CA ARG A 306 1.47 21.87 8.21
C ARG A 306 1.35 23.39 8.31
N SER A 307 1.48 24.10 7.18
CA SER A 307 1.26 25.55 7.14
C SER A 307 -0.22 25.92 7.27
N GLU A 308 -1.11 25.11 6.70
CA GLU A 308 -2.57 25.34 6.69
C GLU A 308 -3.24 24.93 8.00
N PHE A 309 -2.72 23.87 8.65
CA PHE A 309 -3.22 23.29 9.91
C PHE A 309 -2.13 23.35 11.00
N PRO A 310 -1.72 24.54 11.46
CA PRO A 310 -0.57 24.69 12.37
C PRO A 310 -0.77 24.06 13.77
N ALA A 311 -2.02 23.78 14.14
CA ALA A 311 -2.37 23.13 15.41
C ALA A 311 -2.41 21.59 15.31
N ALA A 312 -2.47 21.03 14.10
CA ALA A 312 -2.59 19.59 13.91
C ALA A 312 -1.27 18.86 14.21
N ASP A 313 -1.33 17.66 14.81
CA ASP A 313 -0.16 16.83 15.06
C ASP A 313 0.23 16.04 13.80
N LEU A 314 0.87 16.73 12.86
CA LEU A 314 1.34 16.15 11.60
C LEU A 314 2.80 15.71 11.70
N GLN A 315 3.12 14.57 11.09
CA GLN A 315 4.47 14.03 10.97
C GLN A 315 4.74 13.48 9.56
N TYR A 316 5.93 13.75 9.01
CA TYR A 316 6.43 13.11 7.81
C TYR A 316 7.35 11.93 8.17
N LEU A 317 7.09 10.75 7.61
CA LEU A 317 7.89 9.55 7.78
C LEU A 317 8.53 9.15 6.45
N ASN A 318 9.85 9.32 6.36
CA ASN A 318 10.65 8.93 5.22
C ASN A 318 11.16 7.48 5.36
N VAL A 319 10.78 6.60 4.43
CA VAL A 319 11.12 5.17 4.37
C VAL A 319 11.87 4.78 3.09
N GLN A 320 12.41 5.75 2.34
CA GLN A 320 13.17 5.50 1.10
C GLN A 320 14.32 4.49 1.30
N GLN A 321 14.91 4.50 2.50
CA GLN A 321 16.03 3.65 2.90
C GLN A 321 15.65 2.53 3.87
N ALA A 322 14.36 2.29 4.08
CA ALA A 322 13.90 1.23 4.98
C ALA A 322 14.24 -0.17 4.44
N PHE A 323 14.48 -0.31 3.13
CA PHE A 323 14.77 -1.59 2.48
C PHE A 323 16.25 -1.78 2.12
N ASP A 324 17.14 -0.84 2.45
CA ASP A 324 18.58 -0.93 2.15
C ASP A 324 19.17 -2.28 2.63
N GLY A 325 19.94 -2.93 1.75
CA GLY A 325 20.53 -4.25 1.93
C GLY A 325 19.56 -5.43 1.87
N ALA A 326 18.31 -5.21 1.46
CA ALA A 326 17.26 -6.21 1.29
C ALA A 326 16.26 -5.82 0.18
N ARG A 327 16.70 -5.07 -0.82
CA ARG A 327 15.96 -4.86 -2.08
C ARG A 327 16.13 -6.08 -3.00
N LEU A 328 15.22 -6.25 -3.95
CA LEU A 328 15.27 -7.36 -4.90
C LEU A 328 16.55 -7.29 -5.72
N CYS A 329 17.32 -8.37 -5.77
CA CYS A 329 18.60 -8.47 -6.48
C CYS A 329 19.72 -7.55 -5.97
N GLU A 330 19.57 -6.93 -4.80
CA GLU A 330 20.67 -6.19 -4.15
C GLU A 330 21.78 -7.13 -3.66
N LYS A 331 21.43 -8.38 -3.37
CA LYS A 331 22.32 -9.45 -2.92
C LYS A 331 21.91 -10.79 -3.52
N ASN A 332 22.84 -11.73 -3.58
CA ASN A 332 22.58 -13.10 -4.00
C ASN A 332 21.55 -13.76 -3.06
N GLY A 333 20.71 -14.64 -3.60
CA GLY A 333 19.60 -15.26 -2.86
C GLY A 333 18.28 -14.46 -2.90
N SER A 334 18.15 -13.54 -3.84
CA SER A 334 16.87 -12.90 -4.18
C SER A 334 15.95 -13.94 -4.83
N PRO A 335 14.63 -13.89 -4.62
CA PRO A 335 13.86 -12.91 -3.84
C PRO A 335 13.72 -13.30 -2.35
N ALA A 336 14.24 -14.44 -1.91
CA ALA A 336 14.01 -14.97 -0.57
C ALA A 336 14.56 -14.08 0.55
N ASN A 337 15.57 -13.26 0.27
CA ASN A 337 16.17 -12.30 1.19
C ASN A 337 15.61 -10.86 1.06
N ALA A 338 14.63 -10.63 0.18
CA ALA A 338 14.11 -9.30 -0.11
C ALA A 338 12.90 -8.92 0.75
N LEU A 339 12.75 -7.62 1.01
CA LEU A 339 11.60 -7.05 1.72
C LEU A 339 10.45 -6.63 0.79
N ALA A 340 10.69 -6.63 -0.52
CA ALA A 340 9.65 -6.49 -1.53
C ALA A 340 9.23 -7.85 -2.10
N SER A 341 7.99 -7.97 -2.56
CA SER A 341 7.55 -9.10 -3.37
C SER A 341 8.22 -9.06 -4.76
N PRO A 342 8.62 -10.21 -5.30
CA PRO A 342 9.13 -10.28 -6.67
C PRO A 342 8.05 -9.86 -7.67
N ILE A 343 8.43 -9.61 -8.93
CA ILE A 343 7.44 -9.69 -10.02
C ILE A 343 6.74 -11.04 -9.94
N ARG A 344 5.41 -11.03 -9.96
CA ARG A 344 4.59 -12.23 -10.01
C ARG A 344 3.79 -12.21 -11.28
N LEU A 345 3.80 -13.30 -12.03
CA LEU A 345 3.02 -13.44 -13.25
C LEU A 345 2.18 -14.69 -13.21
N GLN A 346 1.01 -14.60 -13.82
CA GLN A 346 0.14 -15.73 -14.06
C GLN A 346 -0.04 -15.89 -15.57
N ASP A 347 -0.05 -17.13 -16.06
CA ASP A 347 -0.40 -17.40 -17.46
C ASP A 347 -1.89 -17.15 -17.69
N GLY A 348 -2.23 -15.91 -18.02
CA GLY A 348 -3.61 -15.44 -18.02
C GLY A 348 -4.27 -15.57 -16.63
N PRO A 349 -5.58 -15.28 -16.51
CA PRO A 349 -6.30 -15.38 -15.24
C PRO A 349 -6.67 -16.84 -14.87
N THR A 350 -5.84 -17.83 -15.24
CA THR A 350 -6.12 -19.27 -15.18
C THR A 350 -5.81 -19.97 -13.86
N GLY A 351 -4.91 -19.41 -13.05
CA GLY A 351 -4.34 -20.03 -11.84
C GLY A 351 -2.98 -20.68 -12.06
N THR A 352 -2.38 -20.55 -13.25
CA THR A 352 -1.03 -21.04 -13.51
C THR A 352 0.00 -19.97 -13.12
N PHE A 353 0.51 -20.06 -11.90
CA PHE A 353 1.58 -19.18 -11.43
C PHE A 353 2.89 -19.49 -12.16
N LEU A 354 3.52 -18.47 -12.73
CA LEU A 354 4.80 -18.58 -13.40
C LEU A 354 5.90 -18.32 -12.39
N THR A 355 6.70 -19.35 -12.08
CA THR A 355 7.86 -19.23 -11.17
C THR A 355 9.18 -19.10 -11.91
N THR A 356 9.19 -19.36 -13.22
CA THR A 356 10.33 -19.23 -14.12
C THR A 356 9.83 -18.83 -15.51
N LEU A 357 10.69 -18.17 -16.27
CA LEU A 357 10.47 -17.90 -17.71
C LEU A 357 11.38 -18.77 -18.60
N ASP A 358 12.14 -19.71 -18.02
CA ASP A 358 12.97 -20.64 -18.78
C ASP A 358 12.10 -21.54 -19.67
N GLY A 359 12.62 -21.83 -20.87
CA GLY A 359 11.92 -22.62 -21.88
C GLY A 359 10.80 -21.90 -22.65
N PHE A 360 10.41 -20.68 -22.27
CA PHE A 360 9.42 -19.90 -23.02
C PHE A 360 10.04 -19.21 -24.24
N ASP A 361 9.29 -19.20 -25.34
CA ASP A 361 9.68 -18.47 -26.55
C ASP A 361 9.17 -17.02 -26.53
N LYS A 362 9.49 -16.26 -27.58
CA LYS A 362 9.10 -14.84 -27.66
C LYS A 362 7.58 -14.63 -27.78
N ILE A 363 6.85 -15.57 -28.39
CA ILE A 363 5.39 -15.53 -28.53
C ILE A 363 4.76 -15.76 -27.15
N ASP A 364 5.31 -16.68 -26.37
CA ASP A 364 4.88 -16.91 -24.99
C ASP A 364 5.10 -15.68 -24.11
N ILE A 365 6.30 -15.09 -24.16
CA ILE A 365 6.60 -13.87 -23.39
C ILE A 365 5.67 -12.73 -23.79
N GLN A 366 5.45 -12.53 -25.09
CA GLN A 366 4.52 -11.50 -25.57
C GLN A 366 3.10 -11.75 -25.05
N ARG A 367 2.64 -13.00 -25.07
CA ARG A 367 1.31 -13.40 -24.56
C ARG A 367 1.20 -13.13 -23.05
N ILE A 368 2.22 -13.49 -22.27
CA ILE A 368 2.26 -13.27 -20.81
C ILE A 368 2.26 -11.77 -20.49
N ALA A 369 3.08 -10.97 -21.17
CA ALA A 369 3.11 -9.52 -20.99
C ALA A 369 1.76 -8.88 -21.35
N THR A 370 1.16 -9.30 -22.46
CA THR A 370 -0.17 -8.83 -22.89
C THR A 370 -1.26 -9.22 -21.89
N ALA A 371 -1.15 -10.40 -21.28
CA ALA A 371 -2.09 -10.84 -20.25
C ALA A 371 -2.06 -9.91 -19.03
N CYS A 372 -0.90 -9.47 -18.57
CA CYS A 372 -0.79 -8.49 -17.48
C CYS A 372 -1.43 -7.14 -17.82
N VAL A 373 -1.23 -6.63 -19.05
CA VAL A 373 -1.84 -5.37 -19.50
C VAL A 373 -3.37 -5.49 -19.61
N THR A 374 -3.87 -6.63 -20.10
CA THR A 374 -5.31 -6.86 -20.32
C THR A 374 -6.04 -7.25 -19.03
N TYR A 375 -5.40 -8.07 -18.22
CA TYR A 375 -5.91 -8.66 -16.99
C TYR A 375 -4.94 -8.33 -15.86
N TYR A 376 -5.01 -7.10 -15.36
CA TYR A 376 -4.10 -6.59 -14.32
C TYR A 376 -3.90 -7.54 -13.13
N GLN A 377 -4.91 -8.35 -12.81
CA GLN A 377 -4.83 -9.34 -11.74
C GLN A 377 -3.83 -10.48 -11.96
N THR A 378 -3.30 -10.65 -13.16
CA THR A 378 -2.26 -11.64 -13.45
C THR A 378 -0.87 -11.15 -13.11
N CYS A 379 -0.73 -9.90 -12.64
CA CYS A 379 0.55 -9.31 -12.25
C CYS A 379 0.48 -8.41 -11.00
N GLN A 380 -0.62 -8.49 -10.25
CA GLN A 380 -0.80 -7.84 -8.94
C GLN A 380 0.28 -8.24 -7.94
N GLU A 381 0.35 -7.54 -6.81
CA GLU A 381 1.37 -7.75 -5.76
C GLU A 381 2.81 -7.47 -6.16
N SER A 382 3.15 -7.39 -7.44
CA SER A 382 4.51 -7.16 -7.93
C SER A 382 5.15 -5.92 -7.30
N TRP A 383 6.37 -6.06 -6.77
CA TRP A 383 7.19 -4.97 -6.24
C TRP A 383 6.61 -4.17 -5.06
N HIS A 384 5.61 -4.72 -4.38
CA HIS A 384 5.10 -4.15 -3.14
C HIS A 384 5.90 -4.64 -1.91
N PRO A 385 5.76 -4.01 -0.73
CA PRO A 385 6.29 -4.59 0.50
C PRO A 385 5.72 -5.99 0.76
N SER A 386 6.59 -6.97 1.01
CA SER A 386 6.19 -8.29 1.46
C SER A 386 5.70 -8.24 2.93
N ALA A 387 5.25 -9.36 3.48
CA ALA A 387 4.92 -9.43 4.90
C ALA A 387 6.11 -9.04 5.80
N ALA A 388 7.34 -9.41 5.40
CA ALA A 388 8.56 -8.98 6.08
C ALA A 388 8.84 -7.48 5.88
N GLY A 389 8.60 -6.96 4.67
CA GLY A 389 8.69 -5.53 4.39
C GLY A 389 7.74 -4.69 5.24
N HIS A 390 6.49 -5.11 5.38
CA HIS A 390 5.53 -4.44 6.27
C HIS A 390 5.88 -4.55 7.75
N ALA A 391 6.56 -5.63 8.17
CA ALA A 391 7.08 -5.71 9.55
C ALA A 391 8.15 -4.64 9.80
N VAL A 392 9.04 -4.39 8.83
CA VAL A 392 10.03 -3.29 8.86
C VAL A 392 9.34 -1.93 8.86
N LEU A 393 8.40 -1.70 7.94
CA LEU A 393 7.63 -0.45 7.88
C LEU A 393 6.80 -0.22 9.16
N GLY A 394 6.31 -1.28 9.80
CA GLY A 394 5.65 -1.21 11.11
C GLY A 394 6.59 -0.74 12.22
N GLN A 395 7.85 -1.18 12.22
CA GLN A 395 8.85 -0.67 13.16
C GLN A 395 9.15 0.82 12.90
N CYS A 396 9.27 1.22 11.64
CA CYS A 396 9.41 2.63 11.25
C CYS A 396 8.23 3.47 11.76
N LEU A 397 6.99 3.02 11.56
CA LEU A 397 5.78 3.70 12.03
C LEU A 397 5.74 3.81 13.55
N GLY A 398 6.00 2.71 14.27
CA GLY A 398 6.01 2.70 15.73
C GLY A 398 7.03 3.67 16.30
N GLY A 399 8.24 3.71 15.73
CA GLY A 399 9.27 4.65 16.15
C GLY A 399 8.94 6.11 15.76
N ALA A 400 8.28 6.34 14.64
CA ALA A 400 7.81 7.68 14.24
C ALA A 400 6.75 8.20 15.22
N VAL A 401 5.74 7.39 15.55
CA VAL A 401 4.70 7.75 16.53
C VAL A 401 5.29 7.96 17.93
N ALA A 402 6.34 7.24 18.31
CA ALA A 402 7.04 7.48 19.57
C ALA A 402 7.94 8.74 19.57
N SER A 403 8.29 9.27 18.39
CA SER A 403 9.16 10.43 18.25
C SER A 403 8.39 11.75 18.46
N ALA A 404 9.08 12.76 18.99
CA ALA A 404 8.58 14.14 19.03
C ALA A 404 8.95 14.94 17.75
N ALA A 405 9.78 14.36 16.87
CA ALA A 405 10.21 15.02 15.65
C ALA A 405 9.06 15.10 14.63
N ARG A 406 8.97 16.24 13.92
CA ARG A 406 7.97 16.46 12.86
C ARG A 406 8.32 15.74 11.55
N THR A 407 9.60 15.43 11.37
CA THR A 407 10.11 14.64 10.27
C THR A 407 10.94 13.53 10.88
N VAL A 408 10.67 12.29 10.48
CA VAL A 408 11.40 11.11 10.94
C VAL A 408 11.88 10.35 9.72
N LYS A 409 13.17 10.02 9.70
CA LYS A 409 13.77 9.17 8.68
C LYS A 409 14.02 7.80 9.25
N CYS A 410 13.49 6.77 8.61
CA CYS A 410 13.74 5.37 8.94
C CYS A 410 14.77 4.79 7.97
N VAL A 411 15.96 4.47 8.47
CA VAL A 411 17.07 3.94 7.68
C VAL A 411 17.41 2.54 8.15
N ARG A 412 17.48 1.59 7.21
CA ARG A 412 17.96 0.25 7.48
C ARG A 412 19.46 0.16 7.20
N ASN A 413 20.22 -0.35 8.14
CA ASN A 413 21.62 -0.69 7.89
C ASN A 413 21.68 -1.87 6.91
N ALA A 414 22.31 -1.67 5.76
CA ALA A 414 22.35 -2.67 4.70
C ALA A 414 23.01 -4.00 5.11
N THR A 415 23.91 -3.99 6.09
CA THR A 415 24.63 -5.18 6.54
C THR A 415 23.93 -5.88 7.70
N THR A 416 23.56 -5.13 8.74
CA THR A 416 23.01 -5.71 9.99
C THR A 416 21.50 -5.83 9.98
N GLY A 417 20.81 -5.12 9.08
CA GLY A 417 19.36 -5.00 9.06
C GLY A 417 18.76 -4.20 10.20
N ALA A 418 19.58 -3.62 11.08
CA ALA A 418 19.13 -2.76 12.16
C ALA A 418 18.52 -1.45 11.61
N LEU A 419 17.43 -1.00 12.22
CA LEU A 419 16.79 0.27 11.89
C LEU A 419 17.30 1.39 12.79
N THR A 420 17.59 2.53 12.18
CA THR A 420 17.82 3.81 12.85
C THR A 420 16.69 4.75 12.50
N LEU A 421 16.10 5.38 13.51
CA LEU A 421 15.15 6.47 13.33
C LEU A 421 15.79 7.78 13.79
N SER A 422 15.75 8.80 12.94
CA SER A 422 16.36 10.12 13.19
C SER A 422 15.47 11.26 12.78
#